data_AF-A0A418CPJ9-F1
#
_entry.id   AF-A0A418CPJ9-F1
#
_cell.length_a   1.000
_cell.length_b   1.000
_cell.length_c   1.000
_cell.angle_alpha   90.00
_cell.angle_beta   90.00
_cell.angle_gamma   90.00
#
_symmetry.space_group_name_H-M   'P 1'
#
loop_
_entity.id
_entity.type
_entity.pdbx_description
1 polymer ?
#
loop_
_entity_poly.entity_id
_entity_poly.type
_entity_poly.pdbx_seq_one_letter_code
_entity_poly.pdbx_strand_id
1 'polypeptide(L)'
;MFGTVLTHEVKRIARSVDAVYGDSDQQRYVLGSCTPSSKKLNQLQLLDANLSVLQTYAHANPVQHLAMCPLPKKAHHVLTTFVSERNEPSFAVWDMDNVESPPSTSPGAVSQLGLLAHVTTDSAIVRAIWNPTEDGNSATIASLNATSISTWTLADGGKEVAKLGLGEGHNQLNAIAWDPHHRQQVSATVDESIVTWDVRSGKYVAFHRPAKAETDYLSPFLQSVHSHHRTPHGGGRKQVLSREDAHYVRDMCLKNLKERLLERANIIQTRLDKENAALAKKQAAFQRSQREHDQEFERFCSETMFRIQILEQRLTRHEETALQKYAELDQRLHSDPRLAVLHQ
;
A
#
# COMPACT_ATOMS: atom_id res chain seq x y z
N MET A 1 -8.84 -20.54 19.63
CA MET A 1 -7.78 -19.58 19.98
C MET A 1 -8.38 -18.19 19.91
N PHE A 2 -8.61 -17.53 21.04
CA PHE A 2 -8.99 -16.12 21.05
C PHE A 2 -7.70 -15.31 20.92
N GLY A 3 -7.60 -14.47 19.89
CA GLY A 3 -6.49 -13.54 19.76
C GLY A 3 -6.59 -12.45 20.82
N THR A 4 -5.48 -12.14 21.49
CA THR A 4 -5.39 -10.98 22.39
C THR A 4 -5.16 -9.73 21.56
N VAL A 5 -5.91 -8.66 21.83
CA VAL A 5 -5.70 -7.34 21.23
C VAL A 5 -5.13 -6.41 22.30
N LEU A 6 -4.00 -5.77 21.98
CA LEU A 6 -3.39 -4.73 22.81
C LEU A 6 -3.41 -3.40 22.04
N THR A 7 -3.58 -2.30 22.75
CA THR A 7 -3.61 -0.95 22.17
C THR A 7 -2.62 -0.06 22.91
N HIS A 8 -1.82 0.69 22.16
CA HIS A 8 -0.90 1.70 22.68
C HIS A 8 -1.25 3.07 22.12
N GLU A 9 -1.55 4.03 22.99
CA GLU A 9 -1.88 5.39 22.59
C GLU A 9 -0.64 6.29 22.57
N VAL A 10 -0.36 6.86 21.40
CA VAL A 10 0.74 7.80 21.20
C VAL A 10 0.27 9.25 21.27
N LYS A 11 1.04 10.10 21.96
CA LYS A 11 0.79 11.55 22.07
C LYS A 11 1.07 12.33 20.76
N ARG A 12 1.65 11.66 19.77
CA ARG A 12 2.10 12.22 18.50
C ARG A 12 1.51 11.41 17.37
N ILE A 13 1.30 12.05 16.22
CA ILE A 13 0.90 11.32 15.02
C ILE A 13 2.02 10.35 14.66
N ALA A 14 1.72 9.06 14.62
CA ALA A 14 2.61 8.01 14.15
C ALA A 14 2.19 7.58 12.74
N ARG A 15 3.16 7.28 11.88
CA ARG A 15 2.92 6.83 10.49
C ARG A 15 3.61 5.52 10.17
N SER A 16 4.62 5.16 10.93
CA SER A 16 5.45 4.00 10.66
C SER A 16 5.64 3.18 11.93
N VAL A 17 5.65 1.86 11.74
CA VAL A 17 5.91 0.85 12.76
C VAL A 17 6.68 -0.28 12.11
N ASP A 18 7.64 -0.84 12.81
CA ASP A 18 8.33 -2.05 12.37
C ASP A 18 8.76 -2.90 13.59
N ALA A 19 8.99 -4.18 13.38
CA ALA A 19 9.48 -5.10 14.40
C ALA A 19 11.01 -5.08 14.46
N VAL A 20 11.57 -5.31 15.65
CA VAL A 20 13.01 -5.59 15.80
C VAL A 20 13.23 -7.07 15.47
N TYR A 21 14.08 -7.36 14.48
CA TYR A 21 14.29 -8.72 13.99
C TYR A 21 15.42 -9.43 14.75
N GLY A 22 15.30 -10.76 14.91
CA GLY A 22 16.38 -11.61 15.42
C GLY A 22 16.47 -11.74 16.94
N ASP A 23 15.63 -11.04 17.70
CA ASP A 23 15.46 -11.26 19.15
C ASP A 23 14.39 -12.34 19.37
N SER A 24 14.81 -13.60 19.49
CA SER A 24 13.88 -14.74 19.63
C SER A 24 13.07 -14.69 20.91
N ASP A 25 13.62 -14.05 21.94
CA ASP A 25 13.12 -14.11 23.30
C ASP A 25 12.34 -12.84 23.66
N GLN A 26 12.56 -11.72 22.95
CA GLN A 26 11.81 -10.49 23.14
C GLN A 26 11.23 -9.94 21.85
N GLN A 27 9.91 -10.02 21.73
CA GLN A 27 9.18 -9.30 20.69
C GLN A 27 9.22 -7.80 21.01
N ARG A 28 9.80 -7.00 20.11
CA ARG A 28 9.94 -5.56 20.27
C ARG A 28 9.52 -4.85 19.00
N TYR A 29 9.01 -3.64 19.15
CA TYR A 29 8.49 -2.83 18.06
C TYR A 29 9.03 -1.41 18.13
N VAL A 30 9.28 -0.79 16.98
CA VAL A 30 9.70 0.61 16.89
C VAL A 30 8.61 1.41 16.18
N LEU A 31 8.13 2.46 16.84
CA LEU A 31 7.18 3.42 16.27
C LEU A 31 7.87 4.72 15.90
N GLY A 32 7.61 5.23 14.70
CA GLY A 32 8.13 6.52 14.22
C GLY A 32 7.04 7.59 14.12
N SER A 33 7.25 8.74 14.78
CA SER A 33 6.34 9.88 14.71
C SER A 33 6.58 10.77 13.48
N CYS A 34 5.51 11.38 12.97
CA CYS A 34 5.51 12.23 11.78
C CYS A 34 4.78 13.57 12.00
N THR A 35 4.84 14.10 13.22
CA THR A 35 4.15 15.34 13.58
C THR A 35 4.78 16.53 12.82
N PRO A 36 4.00 17.32 12.06
CA PRO A 36 4.51 18.43 11.24
C PRO A 36 4.82 19.71 12.05
N SER A 37 4.75 19.64 13.39
CA SER A 37 4.94 20.80 14.26
C SER A 37 6.42 21.05 14.52
N SER A 38 6.89 22.27 14.25
CA SER A 38 8.24 22.72 14.62
C SER A 38 8.45 22.87 16.13
N LYS A 39 7.37 22.95 16.92
CA LYS A 39 7.45 23.14 18.38
C LYS A 39 7.76 21.86 19.15
N LYS A 40 7.54 20.69 18.55
CA LYS A 40 7.74 19.40 19.22
C LYS A 40 8.50 18.45 18.30
N LEU A 41 9.76 18.16 18.62
CA LEU A 41 10.60 17.18 17.90
C LEU A 41 9.87 15.85 17.69
N ASN A 42 10.12 15.21 16.56
CA ASN A 42 9.66 13.85 16.32
C ASN A 42 10.44 12.85 17.17
N GLN A 43 9.93 11.63 17.26
CA GLN A 43 10.47 10.61 18.16
C GLN A 43 10.35 9.22 17.56
N LEU A 44 11.31 8.36 17.92
CA LEU A 44 11.19 6.92 17.78
C LEU A 44 10.91 6.32 19.16
N GLN A 45 9.93 5.42 19.27
CA GLN A 45 9.62 4.73 20.52
C GLN A 45 9.86 3.24 20.37
N LEU A 46 10.73 2.68 21.22
CA LEU A 46 10.96 1.26 21.35
C LEU A 46 9.96 0.69 22.37
N LEU A 47 9.19 -0.29 21.94
CA LEU A 47 8.16 -0.96 22.71
C LEU A 47 8.51 -2.43 22.96
N ASP A 48 8.11 -2.97 24.10
CA ASP A 48 8.13 -4.41 24.37
C ASP A 48 6.90 -5.14 23.78
N ALA A 49 6.81 -6.44 24.04
CA ALA A 49 5.72 -7.30 23.60
C ALA A 49 4.34 -6.89 24.16
N ASN A 50 4.32 -6.21 25.31
CA ASN A 50 3.12 -5.69 25.97
C ASN A 50 2.80 -4.24 25.54
N LEU A 51 3.53 -3.70 24.57
CA LEU A 51 3.45 -2.31 24.12
C LEU A 51 3.80 -1.28 25.21
N SER A 52 4.63 -1.65 26.17
CA SER A 52 5.23 -0.74 27.14
C SER A 52 6.43 -0.03 26.51
N VAL A 53 6.54 1.29 26.72
CA VAL A 53 7.67 2.07 26.22
C VAL A 53 8.93 1.72 27.01
N LEU A 54 9.87 1.06 26.34
CA LEU A 54 11.20 0.78 26.88
C LEU A 54 12.09 2.02 26.77
N GLN A 55 12.10 2.65 25.60
CA GLN A 55 12.96 3.79 25.31
C GLN A 55 12.31 4.76 24.31
N THR A 56 12.61 6.05 24.45
CA THR A 56 12.20 7.08 23.48
C THR A 56 13.45 7.79 22.97
N TYR A 57 13.55 7.94 21.65
CA TYR A 57 14.66 8.62 20.98
C TYR A 57 14.16 9.88 20.30
N ALA A 58 14.93 10.97 20.38
CA ALA A 58 14.63 12.19 19.63
C ALA A 58 14.93 12.00 18.14
N HIS A 59 14.07 12.53 17.28
CA HIS A 59 14.27 12.61 15.84
C HIS A 59 13.89 14.01 15.35
N ALA A 60 14.82 14.69 14.67
CA ALA A 60 14.61 16.09 14.28
C ALA A 60 13.44 16.25 13.30
N ASN A 61 13.36 15.37 12.30
CA ASN A 61 12.43 15.51 11.18
C ASN A 61 11.22 14.56 11.30
N PRO A 62 10.08 14.87 10.66
CA PRO A 62 8.95 13.93 10.55
C PRO A 62 9.36 12.64 9.84
N VAL A 63 9.17 11.49 10.49
CA VAL A 63 9.53 10.18 9.93
C VAL A 63 8.47 9.76 8.91
N GLN A 64 8.85 9.70 7.64
CA GLN A 64 7.96 9.35 6.52
C GLN A 64 7.90 7.84 6.29
N HIS A 65 9.04 7.17 6.45
CA HIS A 65 9.20 5.72 6.41
C HIS A 65 10.23 5.29 7.47
N LEU A 66 10.04 4.09 8.01
CA LEU A 66 10.93 3.45 8.98
C LEU A 66 11.09 1.98 8.61
N ALA A 67 12.32 1.46 8.70
CA ALA A 67 12.61 0.04 8.56
C ALA A 67 13.75 -0.38 9.50
N MET A 68 13.52 -1.38 10.33
CA MET A 68 14.55 -2.01 11.15
C MET A 68 15.44 -2.89 10.27
N CYS A 69 16.72 -2.97 10.62
CA CYS A 69 17.65 -3.83 9.91
C CYS A 69 17.29 -5.31 10.18
N PRO A 70 17.09 -6.14 9.14
CA PRO A 70 16.74 -7.54 9.30
C PRO A 70 17.94 -8.43 9.67
N LEU A 71 19.17 -7.89 9.65
CA LEU A 71 20.39 -8.65 9.93
C LEU A 71 20.61 -8.79 11.45
N PRO A 72 20.74 -10.01 12.01
CA PRO A 72 20.82 -10.21 13.46
C PRO A 72 21.91 -9.41 14.17
N LYS A 73 23.10 -9.29 13.56
CA LYS A 73 24.23 -8.53 14.13
C LYS A 73 24.00 -7.01 14.17
N LYS A 74 22.98 -6.53 13.46
CA LYS A 74 22.67 -5.11 13.26
C LYS A 74 21.20 -4.83 13.59
N ALA A 75 20.55 -5.69 14.37
CA ALA A 75 19.12 -5.65 14.65
C ALA A 75 18.65 -4.30 15.25
N HIS A 76 19.55 -3.58 15.94
CA HIS A 76 19.27 -2.26 16.53
C HIS A 76 19.48 -1.09 15.57
N HIS A 77 19.91 -1.35 14.33
CA HIS A 77 19.99 -0.31 13.33
C HIS A 77 18.62 -0.04 12.72
N VAL A 78 18.27 1.24 12.63
CA VAL A 78 17.02 1.71 12.03
C VAL A 78 17.30 2.63 10.86
N LEU A 79 16.58 2.42 9.77
CA LEU A 79 16.57 3.28 8.59
C LEU A 79 15.33 4.17 8.67
N THR A 80 15.52 5.49 8.58
CA THR A 80 14.41 6.46 8.47
C THR A 80 14.51 7.27 7.19
N THR A 81 13.37 7.62 6.61
CA THR A 81 13.29 8.62 5.54
C THR A 81 12.52 9.84 6.02
N PHE A 82 12.94 11.01 5.56
CA PHE A 82 12.37 12.29 5.95
C PHE A 82 12.73 13.38 4.94
N VAL A 83 12.12 14.55 5.07
CA VAL A 83 12.55 15.76 4.39
C VAL A 83 13.26 16.63 5.41
N SER A 84 14.48 17.09 5.09
CA SER A 84 15.28 17.93 5.98
C SER A 84 14.65 19.33 6.13
N GLU A 85 15.13 20.09 7.11
CA GLU A 85 14.72 21.51 7.28
C GLU A 85 15.04 22.37 6.04
N ARG A 86 16.01 21.94 5.21
CA ARG A 86 16.37 22.59 3.94
C ARG A 86 15.47 22.15 2.78
N ASN A 87 14.40 21.41 3.06
CA ASN A 87 13.50 20.82 2.08
C ASN A 87 14.19 19.79 1.16
N GLU A 88 15.20 19.08 1.67
CA GLU A 88 15.93 18.06 0.92
C GLU A 88 15.44 16.65 1.32
N PRO A 89 14.92 15.85 0.38
CA PRO A 89 14.56 14.46 0.64
C PRO A 89 15.79 13.65 1.05
N SER A 90 15.72 13.01 2.21
CA SER A 90 16.86 12.37 2.84
C SER A 90 16.47 11.02 3.46
N PHE A 91 17.46 10.14 3.56
CA PHE A 91 17.37 9.01 4.47
C PHE A 91 18.59 8.99 5.39
N ALA A 92 18.42 8.41 6.58
CA ALA A 92 19.51 8.21 7.50
C ALA A 92 19.40 6.83 8.18
N VAL A 93 20.56 6.32 8.55
CA VAL A 93 20.71 5.08 9.31
C VAL A 93 21.20 5.45 10.69
N TRP A 94 20.55 4.87 11.69
CA TRP A 94 20.79 5.17 13.08
C TRP A 94 21.04 3.89 13.88
N ASP A 95 21.88 3.98 14.89
CA ASP A 95 22.01 3.02 15.96
C ASP A 95 21.11 3.41 17.14
N MET A 96 20.30 2.48 17.62
CA MET A 96 19.38 2.67 18.74
C MET A 96 19.99 2.25 20.08
N ASP A 97 21.24 1.78 20.13
CA ASP A 97 21.86 1.12 21.30
C ASP A 97 21.10 -0.16 21.72
N ASN A 98 21.83 -1.20 22.16
CA ASN A 98 21.19 -2.41 22.65
C ASN A 98 20.62 -2.18 24.07
N VAL A 99 19.30 -2.03 24.18
CA VAL A 99 18.58 -1.95 25.46
C VAL A 99 18.43 -3.35 26.07
N GLU A 100 19.54 -3.97 26.43
CA GLU A 100 19.60 -5.18 27.28
C GLU A 100 19.77 -4.81 28.76
N SER A 101 20.29 -3.60 29.04
CA SER A 101 20.54 -3.11 30.38
C SER A 101 19.30 -2.37 30.92
N PRO A 102 18.98 -2.48 32.23
CA PRO A 102 17.91 -1.67 32.82
C PRO A 102 18.20 -0.19 32.54
N PRO A 103 17.17 0.62 32.23
CA PRO A 103 17.37 2.01 31.88
C PRO A 103 18.08 2.72 33.05
N SER A 104 19.33 3.11 32.85
CA SER A 104 20.05 4.00 33.77
C SER A 104 19.47 5.42 33.75
N THR A 105 18.56 5.67 32.81
CA THR A 105 17.85 6.92 32.61
C THR A 105 16.48 6.91 33.27
N SER A 106 16.11 8.03 33.88
CA SER A 106 14.79 8.23 34.49
C SER A 106 13.64 7.87 33.53
N PRO A 107 12.53 7.30 34.02
CA PRO A 107 11.35 7.03 33.20
C PRO A 107 10.93 8.29 32.43
N GLY A 108 10.86 8.21 31.10
CA GLY A 108 10.53 9.35 30.23
C GLY A 108 11.72 10.18 29.75
N ALA A 109 12.96 9.80 30.06
CA ALA A 109 14.14 10.38 29.43
C ALA A 109 14.16 10.11 27.92
N VAL A 110 14.60 11.10 27.14
CA VAL A 110 14.74 11.00 25.69
C VAL A 110 16.21 10.78 25.36
N SER A 111 16.53 9.63 24.77
CA SER A 111 17.88 9.31 24.29
C SER A 111 18.16 9.92 22.91
N GLN A 112 19.44 9.99 22.57
CA GLN A 112 19.90 10.36 21.23
C GLN A 112 20.15 9.13 20.39
N LEU A 113 19.94 9.24 19.08
CA LEU A 113 20.28 8.20 18.11
C LEU A 113 21.74 8.37 17.67
N GLY A 114 22.47 7.26 17.55
CA GLY A 114 23.81 7.27 16.95
C GLY A 114 23.70 7.36 15.43
N LEU A 115 24.11 8.46 14.80
CA LEU A 115 24.07 8.59 13.34
C LEU A 115 25.17 7.73 12.70
N LEU A 116 24.79 6.80 11.83
CA LEU A 116 25.71 5.92 11.09
C LEU A 116 25.93 6.39 9.64
N ALA A 117 24.86 6.83 8.98
CA ALA A 117 24.91 7.34 7.61
C ALA A 117 23.78 8.35 7.38
N HIS A 118 24.04 9.37 6.56
CA HIS A 118 23.04 10.34 6.13
C HIS A 118 23.23 10.60 4.64
N VAL A 119 22.17 10.41 3.87
CA VAL A 119 22.18 10.66 2.43
C VAL A 119 21.04 11.59 2.05
N THR A 120 21.39 12.69 1.38
CA THR A 120 20.45 13.57 0.69
C THR A 120 20.28 13.10 -0.75
N THR A 121 19.06 13.24 -1.28
CA THR A 121 18.70 12.78 -2.62
C THR A 121 17.99 13.87 -3.41
N ASP A 122 18.13 13.83 -4.72
CA ASP A 122 17.57 14.85 -5.63
C ASP A 122 16.04 14.75 -5.80
N SER A 123 15.42 13.68 -5.33
CA SER A 123 14.00 13.38 -5.55
C SER A 123 13.36 12.77 -4.30
N ALA A 124 12.06 13.00 -4.13
CA ALA A 124 11.31 12.49 -2.99
C ALA A 124 11.42 10.96 -2.88
N ILE A 125 11.85 10.50 -1.69
CA ILE A 125 11.97 9.08 -1.39
C ILE A 125 10.58 8.54 -1.03
N VAL A 126 10.07 7.64 -1.86
CA VAL A 126 8.80 6.93 -1.63
C VAL A 126 9.00 5.82 -0.60
N ARG A 127 10.12 5.09 -0.69
CA ARG A 127 10.45 3.99 0.22
C ARG A 127 11.96 3.75 0.25
N ALA A 128 12.49 3.28 1.37
CA ALA A 128 13.87 2.79 1.45
C ALA A 128 13.90 1.48 2.27
N ILE A 129 14.62 0.47 1.80
CA ILE A 129 14.64 -0.88 2.39
C ILE A 129 16.06 -1.41 2.54
N TRP A 130 16.27 -2.25 3.56
CA TRP A 130 17.50 -2.98 3.79
C TRP A 130 17.65 -4.15 2.82
N ASN A 131 18.90 -4.39 2.38
CA ASN A 131 19.27 -5.68 1.81
C ASN A 131 19.31 -6.72 2.94
N PRO A 132 18.51 -7.80 2.90
CA PRO A 132 18.45 -8.79 3.95
C PRO A 132 19.66 -9.74 3.98
N THR A 133 20.64 -9.55 3.09
CA THR A 133 21.84 -10.38 3.00
C THR A 133 23.08 -9.60 3.46
N GLU A 134 23.96 -10.24 4.24
CA GLU A 134 25.21 -9.64 4.73
C GLU A 134 26.35 -9.95 3.74
N ASP A 135 26.92 -8.91 3.13
CA ASP A 135 28.18 -9.01 2.38
C ASP A 135 28.92 -7.67 2.48
N GLY A 136 30.18 -7.69 2.91
CA GLY A 136 30.96 -6.50 3.26
C GLY A 136 31.23 -5.54 2.09
N ASN A 137 30.89 -5.93 0.86
CA ASN A 137 31.16 -5.17 -0.35
C ASN A 137 29.92 -4.97 -1.26
N SER A 138 28.71 -5.19 -0.73
CA SER A 138 27.46 -5.11 -1.49
C SER A 138 26.60 -3.92 -1.07
N ALA A 139 25.67 -3.51 -1.94
CA ALA A 139 24.68 -2.51 -1.59
C ALA A 139 23.84 -2.99 -0.38
N THR A 140 23.78 -2.15 0.64
CA THR A 140 23.10 -2.41 1.92
C THR A 140 21.67 -1.90 1.95
N ILE A 141 21.36 -0.88 1.13
CA ILE A 141 20.05 -0.22 1.09
C ILE A 141 19.64 -0.01 -0.36
N ALA A 142 18.33 -0.12 -0.63
CA ALA A 142 17.71 0.38 -1.85
C ALA A 142 16.70 1.48 -1.49
N SER A 143 16.75 2.61 -2.18
CA SER A 143 15.78 3.70 -2.08
C SER A 143 15.01 3.85 -3.39
N LEU A 144 13.71 4.03 -3.28
CA LEU A 144 12.79 4.23 -4.39
C LEU A 144 12.33 5.69 -4.45
N ASN A 145 12.43 6.31 -5.62
CA ASN A 145 11.67 7.52 -5.95
C ASN A 145 10.63 7.20 -7.03
N ALA A 146 9.94 8.22 -7.57
CA ALA A 146 8.87 8.01 -8.54
C ALA A 146 9.30 7.29 -9.84
N THR A 147 10.57 7.40 -10.25
CA THR A 147 11.05 7.00 -11.58
C THR A 147 12.28 6.07 -11.57
N SER A 148 12.96 5.95 -10.44
CA SER A 148 14.20 5.20 -10.31
C SER A 148 14.39 4.61 -8.92
N ILE A 149 15.26 3.60 -8.87
CA ILE A 149 15.74 2.95 -7.66
C ILE A 149 17.23 3.26 -7.56
N SER A 150 17.66 3.85 -6.46
CA SER A 150 19.08 4.00 -6.13
C SER A 150 19.46 2.98 -5.07
N THR A 151 20.66 2.42 -5.17
CA THR A 151 21.21 1.47 -4.20
C THR A 151 22.44 2.07 -3.54
N TRP A 152 22.65 1.78 -2.27
CA TRP A 152 23.61 2.48 -1.43
C TRP A 152 24.42 1.49 -0.60
N THR A 153 25.69 1.81 -0.40
CA THR A 153 26.53 1.22 0.64
C THR A 153 26.63 2.16 1.83
N LEU A 154 26.68 1.63 3.05
CA LEU A 154 26.94 2.42 4.26
C LEU A 154 28.40 2.85 4.41
N ALA A 155 29.32 2.33 3.58
CA ALA A 155 30.70 2.79 3.57
C ALA A 155 30.78 4.29 3.27
N ASP A 156 31.75 4.96 3.90
CA ASP A 156 32.02 6.39 3.74
C ASP A 156 30.79 7.31 3.97
N GLY A 157 29.88 6.90 4.86
CA GLY A 157 28.72 7.70 5.26
C GLY A 157 27.50 7.61 4.33
N GLY A 158 27.53 6.73 3.32
CA GLY A 158 26.41 6.52 2.41
C GLY A 158 26.76 6.86 0.96
N LYS A 159 27.33 5.89 0.23
CA LYS A 159 27.72 6.07 -1.18
C LYS A 159 26.74 5.36 -2.12
N GLU A 160 26.32 6.04 -3.19
CA GLU A 160 25.52 5.43 -4.25
C GLU A 160 26.34 4.38 -5.01
N VAL A 161 25.80 3.17 -5.12
CA VAL A 161 26.41 2.03 -5.83
C VAL A 161 25.88 1.91 -7.24
N ALA A 162 24.56 2.03 -7.41
CA ALA A 162 23.91 1.97 -8.71
C ALA A 162 22.58 2.73 -8.70
N LYS A 163 22.24 3.30 -9.86
CA LYS A 163 20.95 3.94 -10.14
C LYS A 163 20.25 3.18 -11.27
N LEU A 164 19.10 2.61 -10.96
CA LEU A 164 18.32 1.72 -11.81
C LEU A 164 17.05 2.45 -12.24
N GLY A 165 16.85 2.60 -13.55
CA GLY A 165 15.68 3.28 -14.11
C GLY A 165 15.11 2.51 -15.30
N LEU A 166 13.87 2.84 -15.67
CA LEU A 166 13.14 2.16 -16.76
C LEU A 166 13.37 2.76 -18.15
N GLY A 167 14.28 3.74 -18.29
CA GLY A 167 14.45 4.50 -19.53
C GLY A 167 13.34 5.53 -19.75
N GLU A 168 13.20 6.03 -20.98
CA GLU A 168 12.16 7.00 -21.34
C GLU A 168 10.78 6.34 -21.41
N GLY A 169 9.83 6.83 -20.59
CA GLY A 169 8.45 6.36 -20.53
C GLY A 169 7.75 6.76 -19.24
N HIS A 170 6.41 6.81 -19.25
CA HIS A 170 5.59 7.12 -18.06
C HIS A 170 5.38 5.88 -17.17
N ASN A 171 6.47 5.36 -16.61
CA ASN A 171 6.42 4.17 -15.76
C ASN A 171 6.59 4.58 -14.29
N GLN A 172 5.53 4.45 -13.48
CA GLN A 172 5.61 4.75 -12.05
C GLN A 172 6.02 3.51 -11.27
N LEU A 173 7.09 3.65 -10.49
CA LEU A 173 7.52 2.63 -9.55
C LEU A 173 6.77 2.78 -8.22
N ASN A 174 6.10 1.71 -7.78
CA ASN A 174 5.24 1.77 -6.60
C ASN A 174 5.78 1.04 -5.37
N ALA A 175 6.55 -0.03 -5.57
CA ALA A 175 7.12 -0.85 -4.51
C ALA A 175 8.46 -1.43 -4.96
N ILE A 176 9.35 -1.69 -4.00
CA ILE A 176 10.65 -2.34 -4.18
C ILE A 176 10.84 -3.47 -3.18
N ALA A 177 11.58 -4.50 -3.57
CA ALA A 177 12.00 -5.61 -2.73
C ALA A 177 13.37 -6.14 -3.17
N TRP A 178 14.23 -6.53 -2.22
CA TRP A 178 15.43 -7.30 -2.52
C TRP A 178 15.08 -8.77 -2.71
N ASP A 179 15.80 -9.46 -3.60
CA ASP A 179 15.74 -10.91 -3.68
C ASP A 179 16.48 -11.52 -2.46
N PRO A 180 15.79 -12.28 -1.58
CA PRO A 180 16.42 -12.86 -0.39
C PRO A 180 17.41 -13.99 -0.71
N HIS A 181 17.31 -14.59 -1.91
CA HIS A 181 18.20 -15.64 -2.39
C HIS A 181 19.32 -15.11 -3.29
N HIS A 182 19.14 -13.91 -3.87
CA HIS A 182 20.13 -13.28 -4.74
C HIS A 182 20.48 -11.85 -4.30
N ARG A 183 21.55 -11.74 -3.50
CA ARG A 183 22.07 -10.51 -2.87
C ARG A 183 22.30 -9.28 -3.77
N GLN A 184 22.35 -9.44 -5.09
CA GLN A 184 22.53 -8.35 -6.07
C GLN A 184 21.27 -8.09 -6.91
N GLN A 185 20.11 -8.62 -6.53
CA GLN A 185 18.88 -8.42 -7.29
C GLN A 185 17.87 -7.60 -6.51
N VAL A 186 17.30 -6.61 -7.19
CA VAL A 186 16.19 -5.79 -6.70
C VAL A 186 15.06 -5.91 -7.69
N SER A 187 13.86 -6.17 -7.18
CA SER A 187 12.63 -6.18 -7.94
C SER A 187 11.78 -4.96 -7.59
N ALA A 188 11.03 -4.46 -8.56
CA ALA A 188 10.06 -3.40 -8.36
C ALA A 188 8.80 -3.61 -9.19
N THR A 189 7.69 -3.11 -8.67
CA THR A 189 6.42 -3.09 -9.38
C THR A 189 6.33 -1.85 -10.26
N VAL A 190 6.05 -2.04 -11.54
CA VAL A 190 5.91 -1.02 -12.58
C VAL A 190 4.58 -1.23 -13.26
N ASP A 191 3.62 -0.33 -13.00
CA ASP A 191 2.23 -0.50 -13.44
C ASP A 191 1.68 -1.90 -13.08
N GLU A 192 1.36 -2.72 -14.09
CA GLU A 192 0.88 -4.10 -13.93
C GLU A 192 2.01 -5.14 -13.93
N SER A 193 3.28 -4.74 -14.08
CA SER A 193 4.42 -5.66 -14.24
C SER A 193 5.34 -5.64 -13.01
N ILE A 194 6.15 -6.69 -12.87
CA ILE A 194 7.27 -6.75 -11.94
C ILE A 194 8.55 -6.80 -12.76
N VAL A 195 9.48 -5.91 -12.47
CA VAL A 195 10.77 -5.83 -13.14
C VAL A 195 11.86 -6.11 -12.11
N THR A 196 12.87 -6.89 -12.50
CA THR A 196 14.01 -7.24 -11.63
C THR A 196 15.29 -6.84 -12.32
N TRP A 197 16.19 -6.20 -11.56
CA TRP A 197 17.49 -5.75 -12.01
C TRP A 197 18.60 -6.47 -11.27
N ASP A 198 19.73 -6.65 -11.94
CA ASP A 198 21.01 -6.94 -11.31
C ASP A 198 21.71 -5.61 -10.99
N VAL A 199 21.95 -5.37 -9.71
CA VAL A 199 22.49 -4.11 -9.17
C VAL A 199 23.90 -3.82 -9.68
N ARG A 200 24.72 -4.86 -9.87
CA ARG A 200 26.11 -4.72 -10.31
C ARG A 200 26.21 -4.26 -11.76
N SER A 201 25.40 -4.85 -12.64
CA SER A 201 25.40 -4.57 -14.07
C SER A 201 24.45 -3.45 -14.47
N GLY A 202 23.46 -3.13 -13.63
CA GLY A 202 22.38 -2.20 -13.94
C GLY A 202 21.38 -2.73 -14.97
N LYS A 203 21.46 -4.01 -15.35
CA LYS A 203 20.64 -4.62 -16.41
C LYS A 203 19.43 -5.33 -15.85
N TYR A 204 18.39 -5.45 -16.68
CA TYR A 204 17.23 -6.28 -16.39
C TYR A 204 17.63 -7.76 -16.32
N VAL A 205 17.23 -8.43 -15.24
CA VAL A 205 17.30 -9.88 -15.07
C VAL A 205 15.98 -10.52 -15.53
N ALA A 206 14.86 -9.90 -15.16
CA ALA A 206 13.54 -10.40 -15.50
C ALA A 206 12.53 -9.26 -15.67
N PHE A 207 11.59 -9.46 -16.59
CA PHE A 207 10.42 -8.62 -16.77
C PHE A 207 9.18 -9.52 -16.74
N HIS A 208 8.50 -9.56 -15.60
CA HIS A 208 7.28 -10.33 -15.40
C HIS A 208 6.07 -9.43 -15.60
N ARG A 209 5.51 -9.46 -16.81
CA ARG A 209 4.15 -8.99 -17.02
C ARG A 209 3.22 -10.16 -16.70
N PRO A 210 2.21 -10.03 -15.84
CA PRO A 210 1.15 -11.02 -15.81
C PRO A 210 0.64 -11.10 -17.24
N ALA A 211 0.73 -12.28 -17.85
CA ALA A 211 -0.08 -12.53 -19.01
C ALA A 211 -1.50 -12.11 -18.61
N LYS A 212 -2.18 -11.30 -19.43
CA LYS A 212 -3.63 -11.29 -19.39
C LYS A 212 -4.04 -12.74 -19.72
N ALA A 213 -4.03 -13.62 -18.74
CA ALA A 213 -4.87 -14.78 -18.78
C ALA A 213 -6.25 -14.16 -18.95
N GLU A 214 -6.80 -14.25 -20.16
CA GLU A 214 -8.21 -13.94 -20.34
C GLU A 214 -8.95 -14.90 -19.42
N THR A 215 -9.25 -14.45 -18.20
CA THR A 215 -10.15 -15.16 -17.31
C THR A 215 -11.39 -15.39 -18.15
N ASP A 216 -11.68 -16.66 -18.44
CA ASP A 216 -12.79 -17.00 -19.31
C ASP A 216 -14.10 -16.54 -18.65
N TYR A 217 -14.56 -15.38 -19.07
CA TYR A 217 -15.69 -14.67 -18.47
C TYR A 217 -17.02 -15.40 -18.70
N LEU A 218 -17.08 -16.32 -19.66
CA LEU A 218 -18.25 -17.18 -19.86
C LEU A 218 -18.20 -18.47 -19.03
N SER A 219 -17.03 -18.88 -18.53
CA SER A 219 -16.86 -20.17 -17.83
C SER A 219 -17.89 -20.41 -16.71
N PRO A 220 -18.17 -19.44 -15.81
CA PRO A 220 -19.16 -19.64 -14.75
C PRO A 220 -20.60 -19.87 -15.26
N PHE A 221 -20.92 -19.28 -16.41
CA PHE A 221 -22.26 -19.31 -17.02
C PHE A 221 -22.42 -20.48 -17.99
N LEU A 222 -21.31 -20.99 -18.54
CA LEU A 222 -21.32 -22.21 -19.33
C LEU A 222 -21.55 -23.42 -18.41
N GLN A 223 -20.96 -23.45 -17.21
CA GLN A 223 -21.16 -24.55 -16.25
C GLN A 223 -22.64 -24.81 -15.91
N SER A 224 -23.46 -23.76 -15.82
CA SER A 224 -24.90 -23.92 -15.55
C SER A 224 -25.63 -24.58 -16.72
N VAL A 225 -25.29 -24.26 -17.97
CA VAL A 225 -25.85 -24.94 -19.16
C VAL A 225 -25.46 -26.42 -19.21
N HIS A 226 -24.19 -26.74 -18.95
CA HIS A 226 -23.71 -28.13 -18.96
C HIS A 226 -24.40 -29.00 -17.89
N SER A 227 -24.90 -28.39 -16.81
CA SER A 227 -25.67 -29.10 -15.78
C SER A 227 -27.09 -29.52 -16.23
N HIS A 228 -27.67 -28.81 -17.20
CA HIS A 228 -29.00 -29.09 -17.78
C HIS A 228 -28.96 -30.12 -18.93
N HIS A 229 -27.79 -30.36 -19.51
CA HIS A 229 -27.57 -31.35 -20.57
C HIS A 229 -26.60 -32.46 -20.12
N ARG A 230 -27.00 -33.25 -19.11
CA ARG A 230 -26.36 -34.55 -18.86
C ARG A 230 -26.70 -35.52 -19.99
N THR A 231 -25.85 -35.57 -21.01
CA THR A 231 -25.74 -36.80 -21.81
C THR A 231 -24.74 -37.72 -21.10
N PRO A 232 -25.12 -38.97 -20.79
CA PRO A 232 -24.13 -39.96 -20.41
C PRO A 232 -23.34 -40.31 -21.67
N HIS A 233 -22.04 -40.54 -21.53
CA HIS A 233 -21.05 -40.96 -22.54
C HIS A 233 -20.14 -39.83 -23.04
N GLY A 234 -18.91 -39.87 -22.50
CA GLY A 234 -17.83 -38.98 -22.87
C GLY A 234 -17.42 -39.13 -24.32
N GLY A 235 -17.23 -37.98 -24.97
CA GLY A 235 -16.62 -37.84 -26.28
C GLY A 235 -16.35 -36.36 -26.51
N GLY A 236 -15.07 -35.97 -26.50
CA GLY A 236 -14.60 -34.57 -26.58
C GLY A 236 -14.84 -33.90 -27.93
N ARG A 237 -16.10 -33.65 -28.29
CA ARG A 237 -16.47 -32.65 -29.30
C ARG A 237 -16.81 -31.35 -28.57
N LYS A 238 -16.18 -30.23 -28.97
CA LYS A 238 -16.61 -28.87 -28.60
C LYS A 238 -18.09 -28.74 -28.98
N GLN A 239 -18.98 -28.92 -28.01
CA GLN A 239 -20.41 -28.95 -28.23
C GLN A 239 -20.85 -27.50 -28.48
N VAL A 240 -21.36 -27.23 -29.68
CA VAL A 240 -21.88 -25.92 -30.05
C VAL A 240 -23.11 -25.67 -29.19
N LEU A 241 -23.18 -24.50 -28.53
CA LEU A 241 -24.34 -24.12 -27.72
C LEU A 241 -25.60 -24.05 -28.59
N SER A 242 -26.73 -24.50 -28.06
CA SER A 242 -28.02 -24.24 -28.70
C SER A 242 -28.31 -22.74 -28.71
N ARG A 243 -29.18 -22.27 -29.61
CA ARG A 243 -29.56 -20.84 -29.66
C ARG A 243 -30.18 -20.37 -28.34
N GLU A 244 -30.97 -21.24 -27.70
CA GLU A 244 -31.61 -21.00 -26.41
C GLU A 244 -30.58 -20.88 -25.28
N ASP A 245 -29.62 -21.81 -25.22
CA ASP A 245 -28.53 -21.77 -24.23
C ASP A 245 -27.62 -20.57 -24.42
N ALA A 246 -27.33 -20.19 -25.66
CA ALA A 246 -26.52 -19.01 -25.96
C ALA A 246 -27.23 -17.71 -25.52
N HIS A 247 -28.55 -17.62 -25.71
CA HIS A 247 -29.35 -16.50 -25.18
C HIS A 247 -29.31 -16.48 -23.65
N TYR A 248 -29.53 -17.62 -23.00
CA TYR A 248 -29.49 -17.74 -21.55
C TYR A 248 -28.13 -17.33 -20.96
N VAL A 249 -27.02 -17.81 -21.54
CA VAL A 249 -25.65 -17.47 -21.10
C VAL A 249 -25.41 -15.98 -21.25
N ARG A 250 -25.78 -15.37 -22.38
CA ARG A 250 -25.65 -13.93 -22.61
C ARG A 250 -26.41 -13.13 -21.56
N ASP A 251 -27.68 -13.48 -21.34
CA ASP A 251 -28.55 -12.76 -20.40
C ASP A 251 -28.05 -12.88 -18.96
N MET A 252 -27.58 -14.06 -18.56
CA MET A 252 -27.00 -14.28 -17.24
C MET A 252 -25.69 -13.50 -17.03
N CYS A 253 -24.83 -13.43 -18.05
CA CYS A 253 -23.61 -12.61 -17.99
C CYS A 253 -23.93 -11.13 -17.76
N LEU A 254 -24.83 -10.57 -18.58
CA LEU A 254 -25.23 -9.17 -18.51
C LEU A 254 -25.95 -8.86 -17.19
N LYS A 255 -26.84 -9.75 -16.75
CA LYS A 255 -27.54 -9.63 -15.47
C LYS A 255 -26.57 -9.62 -14.31
N ASN A 256 -25.61 -10.55 -14.26
CA ASN A 256 -24.64 -10.61 -13.17
C ASN A 256 -23.76 -9.34 -13.11
N LEU A 257 -23.31 -8.83 -14.27
CA LEU A 257 -22.58 -7.56 -14.30
C LEU A 257 -23.45 -6.41 -13.80
N LYS A 258 -24.70 -6.31 -14.28
CA LYS A 258 -25.65 -5.28 -13.86
C LYS A 258 -25.88 -5.29 -12.35
N GLU A 259 -26.11 -6.45 -11.76
CA GLU A 259 -26.31 -6.61 -10.31
C GLU A 259 -25.09 -6.11 -9.52
N ARG A 260 -23.86 -6.47 -9.92
CA ARG A 260 -22.63 -6.01 -9.27
C ARG A 260 -22.41 -4.51 -9.41
N LEU A 261 -22.75 -3.94 -10.56
CA LEU A 261 -22.64 -2.49 -10.78
C LEU A 261 -23.65 -1.71 -9.91
N LEU A 262 -24.88 -2.23 -9.79
CA LEU A 262 -25.92 -1.67 -8.92
C LEU A 262 -25.56 -1.81 -7.44
N GLU A 263 -25.07 -2.96 -7.01
CA GLU A 263 -24.62 -3.18 -5.63
C GLU A 263 -23.53 -2.18 -5.23
N ARG A 264 -22.56 -1.95 -6.12
CA ARG A 264 -21.50 -0.96 -5.90
C ARG A 264 -22.04 0.47 -5.84
N ALA A 265 -22.99 0.84 -6.70
CA ALA A 265 -23.65 2.15 -6.64
C ALA A 265 -24.40 2.32 -5.30
N ASN A 266 -25.15 1.30 -4.87
CA ASN A 266 -25.87 1.30 -3.60
C ASN A 266 -24.95 1.46 -2.39
N ILE A 267 -23.76 0.85 -2.40
CA ILE A 267 -22.76 1.04 -1.32
C ILE A 267 -22.30 2.51 -1.24
N ILE A 268 -22.06 3.16 -2.38
CA ILE A 268 -21.65 4.56 -2.43
C ILE A 268 -22.81 5.45 -1.97
N GLN A 269 -24.02 5.22 -2.49
CA GLN A 269 -25.23 5.97 -2.13
C GLN A 269 -25.52 5.87 -0.63
N THR A 270 -25.48 4.66 -0.06
CA THR A 270 -25.72 4.45 1.38
C THR A 270 -24.73 5.23 2.25
N ARG A 271 -23.46 5.34 1.82
CA ARG A 271 -22.45 6.15 2.51
C ARG A 271 -22.72 7.63 2.37
N LEU A 272 -23.12 8.07 1.17
CA LEU A 272 -23.49 9.46 0.90
C LEU A 272 -24.68 9.89 1.77
N ASP A 273 -25.73 9.08 1.81
CA ASP A 273 -26.93 9.31 2.63
C ASP A 273 -26.58 9.40 4.12
N LYS A 274 -25.66 8.55 4.59
CA LYS A 274 -25.19 8.56 5.98
C LYS A 274 -24.45 9.86 6.33
N GLU A 275 -23.56 10.34 5.48
CA GLU A 275 -22.85 11.61 5.70
C GLU A 275 -23.83 12.80 5.62
N ASN A 276 -24.76 12.79 4.66
CA ASN A 276 -25.83 13.80 4.56
C ASN A 276 -26.72 13.84 5.81
N ALA A 277 -27.14 12.68 6.31
CA ALA A 277 -27.94 12.58 7.53
C ALA A 277 -27.15 13.07 8.76
N ALA A 278 -25.84 12.78 8.83
CA ALA A 278 -24.98 13.26 9.90
C ALA A 278 -24.84 14.80 9.88
N LEU A 279 -24.65 15.38 8.70
CA LEU A 279 -24.58 16.83 8.51
C LEU A 279 -25.90 17.51 8.92
N ALA A 280 -27.03 17.01 8.42
CA ALA A 280 -28.36 17.53 8.75
C ALA A 280 -28.65 17.45 10.26
N LYS A 281 -28.32 16.33 10.91
CA LYS A 281 -28.48 16.16 12.36
C LYS A 281 -27.62 17.17 13.14
N LYS A 282 -26.37 17.39 12.72
CA LYS A 282 -25.47 18.35 13.40
C LYS A 282 -25.94 19.79 13.20
N GLN A 283 -26.39 20.16 12.00
CA GLN A 283 -26.94 21.49 11.71
C GLN A 283 -28.22 21.77 12.52
N ALA A 284 -29.13 20.80 12.61
CA ALA A 284 -30.35 20.93 13.41
C ALA A 284 -30.05 21.06 14.92
N ALA A 285 -29.04 20.34 15.43
CA ALA A 285 -28.61 20.46 16.82
C ALA A 285 -27.98 21.83 17.12
N PHE A 286 -27.17 22.36 16.19
CA PHE A 286 -26.54 23.67 16.33
C PHE A 286 -27.57 24.81 16.35
N GLN A 287 -28.53 24.81 15.42
CA GLN A 287 -29.62 25.79 15.37
C GLN A 287 -30.44 25.86 16.67
N ARG A 288 -30.60 24.73 17.37
CA ARG A 288 -31.31 24.67 18.67
C ARG A 288 -30.50 25.22 19.84
N SER A 289 -29.17 25.29 19.73
CA SER A 289 -28.29 25.59 20.88
C SER A 289 -28.05 27.08 21.13
N GLN A 290 -28.48 27.99 20.24
CA GLN A 290 -28.28 29.45 20.32
C GLN A 290 -26.83 29.89 20.67
N ARG A 291 -25.81 29.08 20.33
CA ARG A 291 -24.41 29.44 20.54
C ARG A 291 -23.91 30.30 19.37
N GLU A 292 -23.41 31.49 19.68
CA GLU A 292 -22.69 32.30 18.69
C GLU A 292 -21.27 31.74 18.52
N HIS A 293 -20.96 31.31 17.28
CA HIS A 293 -19.65 30.93 16.77
C HIS A 293 -18.95 29.74 17.47
N ASP A 294 -19.10 28.55 16.90
CA ASP A 294 -18.46 27.30 17.33
C ASP A 294 -17.49 26.80 16.25
N GLN A 295 -16.19 27.00 16.46
CA GLN A 295 -15.14 26.58 15.51
C GLN A 295 -15.11 25.06 15.29
N GLU A 296 -15.54 24.26 16.28
CA GLU A 296 -15.62 22.80 16.13
C GLU A 296 -16.76 22.41 15.20
N PHE A 297 -17.88 23.14 15.26
CA PHE A 297 -18.99 22.96 14.32
C PHE A 297 -18.58 23.30 12.90
N GLU A 298 -17.90 24.43 12.68
CA GLU A 298 -17.41 24.83 11.36
C GLU A 298 -16.45 23.80 10.76
N ARG A 299 -15.51 23.30 11.57
CA ARG A 299 -14.58 22.23 11.16
C ARG A 299 -15.31 20.94 10.79
N PHE A 300 -16.27 20.52 11.60
CA PHE A 300 -17.09 19.34 11.32
C PHE A 300 -17.87 19.50 10.01
N CYS A 301 -18.51 20.65 9.80
CA CYS A 301 -19.27 20.94 8.59
C CYS A 301 -18.37 20.93 7.35
N SER A 302 -17.21 21.58 7.40
CA SER A 302 -16.23 21.59 6.30
C SER A 302 -15.75 20.18 5.95
N GLU A 303 -15.38 19.38 6.95
CA GLU A 303 -14.91 18.01 6.74
C GLU A 303 -16.00 17.09 6.19
N THR A 304 -17.23 17.21 6.71
CA THR A 304 -18.37 16.41 6.25
C THR A 304 -18.79 16.77 4.83
N MET A 305 -18.82 18.07 4.48
CA MET A 305 -19.08 18.53 3.11
C MET A 305 -18.03 18.02 2.13
N PHE A 306 -16.75 18.02 2.52
CA PHE A 306 -15.68 17.46 1.68
C PHE A 306 -15.88 15.96 1.42
N ARG A 307 -16.29 15.18 2.43
CA ARG A 307 -16.60 13.75 2.27
C ARG A 307 -17.82 13.53 1.35
N ILE A 308 -18.86 14.36 1.49
CA ILE A 308 -20.06 14.34 0.64
C ILE A 308 -19.66 14.58 -0.82
N GLN A 309 -18.89 15.63 -1.10
CA GLN A 309 -18.42 15.94 -2.47
C GLN A 309 -17.61 14.80 -3.08
N ILE A 310 -16.72 14.16 -2.30
CA ILE A 310 -15.97 12.99 -2.77
C ILE A 310 -16.93 11.83 -3.11
N LEU A 311 -17.95 11.59 -2.29
CA LEU A 311 -18.90 10.50 -2.51
C LEU A 311 -19.81 10.77 -3.71
N GLU A 312 -20.25 12.01 -3.92
CA GLU A 312 -20.99 12.44 -5.11
C GLU A 312 -20.16 12.25 -6.37
N GLN A 313 -18.92 12.75 -6.39
CA GLN A 313 -18.02 12.59 -7.52
C GLN A 313 -17.73 11.11 -7.82
N ARG A 314 -17.59 10.28 -6.78
CA ARG A 314 -17.41 8.83 -6.92
C ARG A 314 -18.66 8.15 -7.48
N LEU A 315 -19.85 8.59 -7.09
CA LEU A 315 -21.11 8.05 -7.60
C LEU A 315 -21.27 8.36 -9.08
N THR A 316 -21.14 9.64 -9.48
CA THR A 316 -21.21 10.07 -10.89
C THR A 316 -20.20 9.33 -11.77
N ARG A 317 -18.93 9.26 -11.33
CA ARG A 317 -17.90 8.52 -12.07
C ARG A 317 -18.22 7.02 -12.15
N HIS A 318 -18.80 6.44 -11.10
CA HIS A 318 -19.20 5.04 -11.12
C HIS A 318 -20.36 4.80 -12.09
N GLU A 319 -21.35 5.70 -12.17
CA GLU A 319 -22.45 5.61 -13.14
C GLU A 319 -21.96 5.66 -14.59
N GLU A 320 -21.09 6.62 -14.92
CA GLU A 320 -20.50 6.74 -16.26
C GLU A 320 -19.70 5.48 -16.64
N THR A 321 -18.81 5.04 -15.74
CA THR A 321 -17.98 3.85 -16.00
C THR A 321 -18.79 2.56 -15.97
N ALA A 322 -19.91 2.49 -15.24
CA ALA A 322 -20.80 1.34 -15.22
C ALA A 322 -21.51 1.16 -16.56
N LEU A 323 -22.01 2.24 -17.16
CA LEU A 323 -22.61 2.21 -18.49
C LEU A 323 -21.61 1.76 -19.55
N GLN A 324 -20.39 2.31 -19.50
CA GLN A 324 -19.32 1.92 -20.41
C GLN A 324 -18.99 0.42 -20.28
N LYS A 325 -18.80 -0.09 -19.05
CA LYS A 325 -18.49 -1.51 -18.82
C LYS A 325 -19.60 -2.45 -19.28
N TYR A 326 -20.86 -2.03 -19.14
CA TYR A 326 -21.99 -2.81 -19.62
C TYR A 326 -21.99 -2.89 -21.14
N ALA A 327 -21.79 -1.76 -21.83
CA ALA A 327 -21.69 -1.72 -23.29
C ALA A 327 -20.50 -2.52 -23.83
N GLU A 328 -19.34 -2.41 -23.18
CA GLU A 328 -18.14 -3.19 -23.53
C GLU A 328 -18.39 -4.70 -23.38
N LEU A 329 -19.05 -5.15 -22.31
CA LEU A 329 -19.38 -6.57 -22.15
C LEU A 329 -20.40 -7.03 -23.20
N ASP A 330 -21.44 -6.24 -23.48
CA ASP A 330 -22.44 -6.59 -24.50
C ASP A 330 -21.82 -6.74 -25.89
N GLN A 331 -20.92 -5.82 -26.26
CA GLN A 331 -20.16 -5.90 -27.52
C GLN A 331 -19.23 -7.12 -27.53
N ARG A 332 -18.59 -7.44 -26.39
CA ARG A 332 -17.72 -8.62 -26.28
C ARG A 332 -18.52 -9.92 -26.40
N LEU A 333 -19.71 -9.99 -25.84
CA LEU A 333 -20.64 -11.12 -25.98
C LEU A 333 -21.11 -11.27 -27.43
N HIS A 334 -21.41 -10.16 -28.10
CA HIS A 334 -21.83 -10.15 -29.51
C HIS A 334 -20.75 -10.70 -30.45
N SER A 335 -19.48 -10.47 -30.12
CA SER A 335 -18.32 -10.90 -30.91
C SER A 335 -17.68 -12.21 -30.44
N ASP A 336 -18.17 -12.84 -29.37
CA ASP A 336 -17.61 -14.10 -28.86
C ASP A 336 -17.97 -15.27 -29.79
N PRO A 337 -16.98 -16.02 -30.32
CA PRO A 337 -17.23 -17.16 -31.21
C PRO A 337 -18.14 -18.24 -30.63
N ARG A 338 -18.18 -18.39 -29.31
CA ARG A 338 -19.04 -19.38 -28.62
C ARG A 338 -20.51 -19.00 -28.66
N LEU A 339 -20.82 -17.71 -28.84
CA LEU A 339 -22.18 -17.17 -28.94
C LEU A 339 -22.58 -16.84 -30.39
N ALA A 340 -21.76 -17.21 -31.38
CA ALA A 340 -21.99 -16.86 -32.79
C ALA A 340 -23.34 -17.36 -33.33
N VAL A 341 -23.92 -18.41 -32.75
CA VAL A 341 -25.27 -18.93 -33.09
C VAL A 341 -26.39 -17.89 -32.90
N LEU A 342 -26.15 -16.83 -32.13
CA LEU A 342 -27.10 -15.72 -31.94
C LEU A 342 -27.16 -14.78 -33.16
N HIS A 343 -26.17 -14.85 -34.05
CA HIS A 343 -25.96 -13.94 -35.17
C HIS A 343 -25.88 -14.65 -36.53
N GLN A 344 -26.07 -15.97 -36.52
CA GLN A 344 -26.31 -16.83 -37.70
C GLN A 344 -27.81 -17.05 -37.87
#